data_AF-A0ABD3I8K7-F1
#
_entry.id   AF-A0ABD3I8K7-F1
#
_cell.length_a   1.000
_cell.length_b   1.000
_cell.length_c   1.000
_cell.angle_alpha   90.00
_cell.angle_beta   90.00
_cell.angle_gamma   90.00
#
_symmetry.space_group_name_H-M   'P 1'
#
loop_
_entity.id
_entity.type
_entity.pdbx_description
1 polymer ?
#
loop_
_entity_poly.entity_id
_entity_poly.type
_entity_poly.pdbx_seq_one_letter_code
_entity_poly.pdbx_strand_id
1 'polypeptide(L)'
;MDGAASSIATSPPLESPPRPQYTLDPEHLKHYEGSSPFTEGEILNLHKRFHELSRDGLDRILHDELIQVEQMRANPFASRICELFSEDGSGVLTFDNFVNMMSVFSSHTRPEVKMVWAFAMWDFDGDDIIGPGDIRYGLNLITCSGVAVNPTLQMLTRVPSAAGLEDQDLDGIVREVVKEVDPDGYGLGYHEFRSVLSRMPDFINNFRMSFWES
;
A
#
# COMPACT_ATOMS: atom_id res chain seq x y z
N MET A 1 -38.98 57.88 -18.94
CA MET A 1 -38.53 56.80 -18.05
C MET A 1 -38.74 55.53 -18.82
N ASP A 2 -37.74 55.06 -19.57
CA ASP A 2 -37.82 53.78 -20.27
C ASP A 2 -36.54 53.01 -19.96
N GLY A 3 -36.71 51.93 -19.19
CA GLY A 3 -35.64 51.08 -18.71
C GLY A 3 -35.12 50.18 -19.81
N ALA A 4 -33.81 50.22 -20.02
CA ALA A 4 -33.11 49.23 -20.82
C ALA A 4 -32.98 47.93 -20.00
N ALA A 5 -33.72 46.90 -20.39
CA ALA A 5 -33.53 45.54 -19.87
C ALA A 5 -32.22 44.97 -20.46
N SER A 6 -31.21 44.82 -19.61
CA SER A 6 -29.95 44.16 -19.95
C SER A 6 -30.14 42.64 -19.88
N SER A 7 -30.18 41.98 -21.04
CA SER A 7 -30.24 40.52 -21.13
C SER A 7 -28.91 39.91 -20.69
N ILE A 8 -28.91 39.26 -19.53
CA ILE A 8 -27.78 38.47 -19.03
C ILE A 8 -27.71 37.19 -19.87
N ALA A 9 -26.71 37.11 -20.76
CA ALA A 9 -26.37 35.88 -21.45
C ALA A 9 -25.83 34.87 -20.43
N THR A 10 -26.62 33.84 -20.11
CA THR A 10 -26.17 32.70 -19.32
C THR A 10 -25.22 31.88 -20.19
N SER A 11 -23.93 31.91 -19.86
CA SER A 11 -22.93 31.05 -20.49
C SER A 11 -23.32 29.57 -20.31
N PRO A 12 -23.13 28.71 -21.34
CA PRO A 12 -23.37 27.29 -21.21
C PRO A 12 -22.40 26.68 -20.16
N PRO A 13 -22.81 25.62 -19.45
CA PRO A 13 -21.93 24.93 -18.53
C PRO A 13 -20.71 24.39 -19.29
N LEU A 14 -19.50 24.63 -18.78
CA LEU A 14 -18.29 23.98 -19.26
C LEU A 14 -18.51 22.46 -19.17
N GLU A 15 -18.75 21.79 -20.30
CA GLU A 15 -18.59 20.35 -20.39
C GLU A 15 -17.13 20.04 -20.01
N SER A 16 -16.97 19.27 -18.94
CA SER A 16 -15.69 18.70 -18.54
C SER A 16 -15.07 17.98 -19.75
N PRO A 17 -13.76 18.12 -19.99
CA PRO A 17 -13.11 17.48 -21.13
C PRO A 17 -13.36 15.97 -21.12
N PRO A 18 -13.51 15.33 -22.29
CA PRO A 18 -13.69 13.89 -22.37
C PRO A 18 -12.50 13.22 -21.68
N ARG A 19 -12.79 12.33 -20.72
CA ARG A 19 -11.74 11.55 -20.05
C ARG A 19 -10.98 10.77 -21.13
N PRO A 20 -9.63 10.71 -21.09
CA PRO A 20 -8.87 9.95 -22.06
C PRO A 20 -9.37 8.50 -22.08
N GLN A 21 -9.63 7.96 -23.27
CA GLN A 21 -9.81 6.51 -23.43
C GLN A 21 -8.42 5.88 -23.34
N TYR A 22 -8.01 5.54 -22.12
CA TYR A 22 -6.74 4.88 -21.87
C TYR A 22 -6.77 3.47 -22.48
N THR A 23 -6.20 3.35 -23.67
CA THR A 23 -6.09 2.09 -24.40
C THR A 23 -4.74 1.48 -24.07
N LEU A 24 -4.74 0.33 -23.39
CA LEU A 24 -3.51 -0.42 -23.14
C LEU A 24 -3.10 -1.12 -24.43
N ASP A 25 -1.81 -1.09 -24.78
CA ASP A 25 -1.31 -1.79 -25.96
C ASP A 25 -1.54 -3.31 -25.83
N PRO A 26 -1.96 -4.00 -26.92
CA PRO A 26 -2.23 -5.43 -26.89
C PRO A 26 -1.01 -6.29 -26.48
N GLU A 27 0.21 -5.80 -26.71
CA GLU A 27 1.43 -6.50 -26.31
C GLU A 27 1.65 -6.42 -24.79
N HIS A 28 1.44 -5.25 -24.19
CA HIS A 28 1.49 -5.08 -22.73
C HIS A 28 0.37 -5.87 -22.04
N LEU A 29 -0.82 -5.90 -22.64
CA LEU A 29 -1.95 -6.67 -22.14
C LEU A 29 -1.62 -8.17 -22.02
N LYS A 30 -1.02 -8.74 -23.07
CA LYS A 30 -0.54 -10.13 -23.06
C LYS A 30 0.60 -10.35 -22.07
N HIS A 31 1.47 -9.37 -21.89
CA HIS A 31 2.54 -9.45 -20.90
C HIS A 31 1.97 -9.58 -19.48
N TYR A 32 1.04 -8.71 -19.09
CA TYR A 32 0.40 -8.75 -17.77
C TYR A 32 -0.46 -9.99 -17.56
N GLU A 33 -1.16 -10.47 -18.59
CA GLU A 33 -1.91 -11.73 -18.51
C GLU A 33 -0.97 -12.93 -18.25
N GLY A 34 0.27 -12.88 -18.76
CA GLY A 34 1.28 -13.90 -18.52
C GLY A 34 2.03 -13.78 -17.19
N SER A 35 2.14 -12.58 -16.63
CA SER A 35 2.94 -12.29 -15.43
C SER A 35 2.10 -12.08 -14.16
N SER A 36 0.77 -11.98 -14.28
CA SER A 36 -0.15 -11.74 -13.17
C SER A 36 -1.28 -12.76 -13.15
N PRO A 37 -1.98 -12.94 -12.01
CA PRO A 37 -3.15 -13.83 -11.93
C PRO A 37 -4.43 -13.21 -12.52
N PHE A 38 -4.33 -12.07 -13.22
CA PHE A 38 -5.47 -11.30 -13.71
C PHE A 38 -5.84 -11.65 -15.16
N THR A 39 -7.13 -11.61 -15.45
CA THR A 39 -7.68 -11.71 -16.80
C THR A 39 -7.53 -10.40 -17.57
N GLU A 40 -7.67 -10.46 -18.90
CA GLU A 40 -7.65 -9.27 -19.76
C GLU A 40 -8.60 -8.15 -19.28
N GLY A 41 -9.84 -8.52 -18.91
CA GLY A 41 -10.84 -7.57 -18.42
C GLY A 41 -10.46 -6.95 -17.07
N GLU A 42 -9.81 -7.72 -16.19
CA GLU A 42 -9.32 -7.21 -14.91
C GLU A 42 -8.14 -6.26 -15.11
N ILE A 43 -7.20 -6.58 -16.00
CA ILE A 43 -6.06 -5.72 -16.33
C ILE A 43 -6.55 -4.38 -16.90
N LEU A 44 -7.55 -4.39 -17.79
CA LEU A 44 -8.15 -3.16 -18.32
C LEU A 44 -8.84 -2.34 -17.22
N ASN A 45 -9.50 -2.99 -16.27
CA ASN A 45 -10.10 -2.32 -15.12
C ASN A 45 -9.02 -1.72 -14.20
N LEU A 46 -7.93 -2.44 -13.94
CA LEU A 46 -6.79 -1.94 -13.18
C LEU A 46 -6.16 -0.73 -13.87
N HIS A 47 -5.97 -0.78 -15.18
CA HIS A 47 -5.45 0.33 -15.98
C HIS A 47 -6.35 1.56 -15.88
N LYS A 48 -7.67 1.39 -16.02
CA LYS A 48 -8.62 2.50 -15.83
C LYS A 48 -8.51 3.10 -14.43
N ARG A 49 -8.44 2.28 -13.38
CA ARG A 49 -8.32 2.78 -12.00
C ARG A 49 -6.98 3.46 -11.74
N PHE A 50 -5.90 2.94 -12.31
CA PHE A 50 -4.57 3.53 -12.22
C PHE A 50 -4.60 4.99 -12.71
N HIS A 51 -5.24 5.22 -13.86
CA HIS A 51 -5.43 6.56 -14.42
C HIS A 51 -6.45 7.43 -13.67
N GLU A 52 -7.40 6.83 -12.96
CA GLU A 52 -8.30 7.58 -12.07
C GLU A 52 -7.59 8.06 -10.80
N LEU A 53 -6.55 7.34 -10.36
CA LEU A 53 -5.73 7.67 -9.20
C LEU A 53 -4.58 8.64 -9.55
N SER A 54 -3.96 8.48 -10.72
CA SER A 54 -2.95 9.39 -11.26
C SER A 54 -3.59 10.72 -11.65
N ARG A 55 -3.46 11.75 -10.79
CA ARG A 55 -4.02 13.08 -11.06
C ARG A 55 -3.06 13.95 -11.86
N ASP A 56 -1.77 13.63 -11.82
CA ASP A 56 -0.75 14.36 -12.57
C ASP A 56 -0.72 13.96 -14.06
N GLY A 57 -1.34 12.85 -14.43
CA GLY A 57 -1.44 12.37 -15.82
C GLY A 57 -0.09 11.94 -16.39
N LEU A 58 0.86 11.59 -15.51
CA LEU A 58 2.23 11.23 -15.87
C LEU A 58 2.49 9.73 -15.74
N ASP A 59 1.44 8.91 -15.92
CA ASP A 59 1.44 7.46 -15.86
C ASP A 59 2.11 6.89 -14.60
N ARG A 60 1.87 7.58 -13.48
CA ARG A 60 2.39 7.22 -12.16
C ARG A 60 1.41 7.61 -11.07
N ILE A 61 1.46 6.86 -9.97
CA ILE A 61 0.71 7.17 -8.75
C ILE A 61 1.71 7.59 -7.68
N LEU A 62 1.51 8.79 -7.15
CA LEU A 62 2.24 9.29 -5.99
C LEU A 62 1.67 8.68 -4.70
N HIS A 63 2.51 8.57 -3.66
CA HIS A 63 2.07 8.11 -2.34
C HIS A 63 0.84 8.87 -1.83
N ASP A 64 0.85 10.20 -1.96
CA ASP A 64 -0.25 11.09 -1.56
C ASP A 64 -1.57 10.82 -2.29
N GLU A 65 -1.49 10.29 -3.51
CA GLU A 65 -2.65 9.91 -4.32
C GLU A 65 -3.19 8.54 -3.89
N LEU A 66 -2.31 7.59 -3.58
CA LEU A 66 -2.70 6.25 -3.14
C LEU A 66 -3.37 6.28 -1.76
N ILE A 67 -2.90 7.11 -0.84
CA ILE A 67 -3.55 7.29 0.49
C ILE A 67 -4.89 8.04 0.42
N GLN A 68 -5.30 8.53 -0.75
CA GLN A 68 -6.68 9.02 -0.94
C GLN A 68 -7.70 7.88 -0.94
N VAL A 69 -7.25 6.66 -1.23
CA VAL A 69 -8.08 5.47 -1.16
C VAL A 69 -8.30 5.13 0.30
N GLU A 70 -9.56 5.09 0.73
CA GLU A 70 -9.95 4.90 2.14
C GLU A 70 -9.30 3.66 2.77
N GLN A 71 -9.23 2.57 2.01
CA GLN A 71 -8.64 1.30 2.41
C GLN A 71 -7.13 1.40 2.63
N MET A 72 -6.42 2.18 1.79
CA MET A 72 -4.99 2.45 2.00
C MET A 72 -4.80 3.45 3.14
N ARG A 73 -5.65 4.46 3.28
CA ARG A 73 -5.60 5.42 4.40
C ARG A 73 -5.78 4.74 5.76
N ALA A 74 -6.65 3.74 5.83
CA ALA A 74 -6.91 2.98 7.05
C ALA A 74 -5.85 1.91 7.34
N ASN A 75 -4.95 1.63 6.39
CA ASN A 75 -3.92 0.61 6.54
C ASN A 75 -2.63 1.22 7.12
N PRO A 76 -2.19 0.83 8.33
CA PRO A 76 -0.98 1.36 8.95
C PRO A 76 0.31 1.04 8.15
N PHE A 77 0.28 0.00 7.31
CA PHE A 77 1.40 -0.38 6.44
C PHE A 77 1.33 0.25 5.05
N ALA A 78 0.36 1.14 4.76
CA ALA A 78 0.17 1.67 3.41
C ALA A 78 1.42 2.34 2.83
N SER A 79 2.11 3.16 3.63
CA SER A 79 3.36 3.78 3.19
C SER A 79 4.44 2.75 2.88
N ARG A 80 4.57 1.72 3.73
CA ARG A 80 5.54 0.65 3.52
C ARG A 80 5.23 -0.16 2.26
N ILE A 81 3.95 -0.41 1.99
CA ILE A 81 3.50 -1.07 0.76
C ILE A 81 3.93 -0.23 -0.46
N CYS A 82 3.70 1.08 -0.46
CA CYS A 82 4.15 1.93 -1.58
C CYS A 82 5.66 1.84 -1.81
N GLU A 83 6.45 1.92 -0.73
CA GLU A 83 7.91 1.86 -0.81
C GLU A 83 8.40 0.52 -1.36
N LEU A 84 7.84 -0.60 -0.89
CA LEU A 84 8.24 -1.94 -1.31
C LEU A 84 7.92 -2.23 -2.78
N PHE A 85 6.83 -1.68 -3.29
CA PHE A 85 6.45 -1.85 -4.70
C PHE A 85 7.06 -0.79 -5.61
N SER A 86 7.65 0.27 -5.08
CA SER A 86 8.43 1.22 -5.90
C SER A 86 9.83 0.67 -6.17
N GLU A 87 10.24 0.65 -7.45
CA GLU A 87 11.57 0.13 -7.85
C GLU A 87 12.74 0.93 -7.23
N ASP A 88 12.53 2.21 -6.96
CA ASP A 88 13.53 3.13 -6.42
C ASP A 88 13.33 3.44 -4.93
N GLY A 89 12.34 2.82 -4.27
CA GLY A 89 11.98 3.11 -2.88
C GLY A 89 11.35 4.49 -2.67
N SER A 90 11.02 5.24 -3.73
CA SER A 90 10.43 6.59 -3.61
C SER A 90 8.96 6.58 -3.19
N GLY A 91 8.31 5.41 -3.25
CA GLY A 91 6.86 5.28 -3.08
C GLY A 91 6.05 5.72 -4.31
N VAL A 92 6.70 6.01 -5.44
CA VAL A 92 6.03 6.28 -6.72
C VAL A 92 5.80 4.96 -7.45
N LEU A 93 4.54 4.70 -7.82
CA LEU A 93 4.13 3.46 -8.47
C LEU A 93 3.87 3.70 -9.96
N THR A 94 4.60 2.98 -10.81
CA THR A 94 4.27 2.83 -12.23
C THR A 94 3.10 1.85 -12.39
N PHE A 95 2.56 1.73 -13.61
CA PHE A 95 1.51 0.75 -13.87
C PHE A 95 1.98 -0.68 -13.62
N ASP A 96 3.23 -1.02 -13.96
CA ASP A 96 3.85 -2.31 -13.64
C ASP A 96 3.86 -2.58 -12.13
N ASN A 97 4.33 -1.60 -11.34
CA ASN A 97 4.38 -1.70 -9.88
C ASN A 97 2.99 -1.83 -9.28
N PHE A 98 2.01 -1.14 -9.86
CA PHE A 98 0.62 -1.23 -9.45
C PHE A 98 0.05 -2.63 -9.73
N VAL A 99 0.25 -3.20 -10.93
CA VAL A 99 -0.19 -4.56 -11.25
C VAL A 99 0.51 -5.60 -10.37
N ASN A 100 1.80 -5.43 -10.07
CA ASN A 100 2.55 -6.30 -9.17
C ASN A 100 2.01 -6.23 -7.73
N MET A 101 1.78 -5.03 -7.21
CA MET A 101 1.14 -4.81 -5.90
C MET A 101 -0.20 -5.54 -5.84
N MET A 102 -1.01 -5.34 -6.86
CA MET A 102 -2.33 -5.96 -6.99
C MET A 102 -2.26 -7.48 -7.04
N SER A 103 -1.29 -8.02 -7.79
CA SER A 103 -1.05 -9.46 -7.89
C SER A 103 -0.75 -10.04 -6.51
N VAL A 104 0.13 -9.43 -5.72
CA VAL A 104 0.50 -9.94 -4.39
C VAL A 104 -0.70 -10.01 -3.43
N PHE A 105 -1.57 -9.00 -3.46
CA PHE A 105 -2.75 -8.94 -2.61
C PHE A 105 -3.97 -9.72 -3.16
N SER A 106 -3.87 -10.29 -4.36
CA SER A 106 -4.92 -11.10 -4.97
C SER A 106 -5.20 -12.35 -4.14
N SER A 107 -6.46 -12.80 -4.14
CA SER A 107 -6.87 -14.07 -3.55
C SER A 107 -6.25 -15.28 -4.26
N HIS A 108 -5.91 -15.14 -5.54
CA HIS A 108 -5.36 -16.19 -6.39
C HIS A 108 -3.85 -16.41 -6.21
N THR A 109 -3.17 -15.52 -5.49
CA THR A 109 -1.72 -15.60 -5.29
C THR A 109 -1.33 -16.64 -4.25
N ARG A 110 -0.32 -17.45 -4.58
CA ARG A 110 0.17 -18.53 -3.74
C ARG A 110 0.61 -18.01 -2.36
N PRO A 111 0.28 -18.70 -1.26
CA PRO A 111 0.70 -18.34 0.10
C PRO A 111 2.20 -18.10 0.26
N GLU A 112 3.03 -18.86 -0.47
CA GLU A 112 4.50 -18.75 -0.42
C GLU A 112 4.99 -17.40 -0.93
N VAL A 113 4.38 -16.87 -2.00
CA VAL A 113 4.71 -15.55 -2.53
C VAL A 113 4.28 -14.47 -1.54
N LYS A 114 3.06 -14.59 -0.99
CA LYS A 114 2.55 -13.69 0.05
C LYS A 114 3.46 -13.64 1.27
N MET A 115 4.04 -14.77 1.65
CA MET A 115 4.94 -14.88 2.79
C MET A 115 6.26 -14.13 2.55
N VAL A 116 6.80 -14.15 1.33
CA VAL A 116 8.00 -13.36 0.97
C VAL A 116 7.70 -11.87 1.09
N TRP A 117 6.57 -11.42 0.54
CA TRP A 117 6.17 -10.02 0.65
C TRP A 117 5.84 -9.62 2.08
N ALA A 118 5.21 -10.50 2.86
CA ALA A 118 4.99 -10.26 4.27
C ALA A 118 6.30 -10.11 5.04
N PHE A 119 7.31 -10.92 4.75
CA PHE A 119 8.64 -10.78 5.34
C PHE A 119 9.24 -9.39 5.03
N ALA A 120 9.25 -8.99 3.76
CA ALA A 120 9.77 -7.69 3.32
C ALA A 120 8.99 -6.48 3.92
N MET A 121 7.71 -6.64 4.23
CA MET A 121 6.93 -5.61 4.94
C MET A 121 7.35 -5.42 6.39
N TRP A 122 7.84 -6.48 7.04
CA TRP A 122 8.25 -6.42 8.43
C TRP A 122 9.72 -6.07 8.58
N ASP A 123 10.58 -6.44 7.64
CA ASP A 123 11.98 -6.00 7.58
C ASP A 123 12.03 -4.52 7.14
N PHE A 124 12.29 -3.58 8.06
CA PHE A 124 12.32 -2.14 7.76
C PHE A 124 13.71 -1.63 7.40
N ASP A 125 14.77 -2.23 7.91
CA ASP A 125 16.14 -1.82 7.64
C ASP A 125 16.79 -2.56 6.44
N GLY A 126 16.12 -3.59 5.93
CA GLY A 126 16.49 -4.30 4.71
C GLY A 126 17.68 -5.22 4.90
N ASP A 127 17.90 -5.72 6.12
CA ASP A 127 19.02 -6.61 6.46
C ASP A 127 18.69 -8.11 6.29
N ASP A 128 17.51 -8.42 5.74
CA ASP A 128 16.95 -9.77 5.59
C ASP A 128 16.71 -10.49 6.93
N ILE A 129 16.59 -9.75 8.04
CA ILE A 129 16.35 -10.26 9.39
C ILE A 129 15.33 -9.35 10.11
N ILE A 130 14.22 -9.93 10.58
CA ILE A 130 13.27 -9.16 11.39
C ILE A 130 13.79 -9.10 12.83
N GLY A 131 14.34 -7.94 13.20
CA GLY A 131 14.91 -7.69 14.52
C GLY A 131 13.91 -7.09 15.53
N PRO A 132 14.35 -6.86 16.78
CA PRO A 132 13.55 -6.18 17.80
C PRO A 132 13.14 -4.75 17.38
N GLY A 133 14.00 -4.08 16.59
CA GLY A 133 13.72 -2.74 16.05
C GLY A 133 12.54 -2.73 15.09
N ASP A 134 12.50 -3.72 14.19
CA ASP A 134 11.43 -3.91 13.22
C ASP A 134 10.10 -4.23 13.88
N ILE A 135 10.11 -5.16 14.84
CA ILE A 135 8.93 -5.54 15.62
C ILE A 135 8.40 -4.30 16.37
N ARG A 136 9.29 -3.52 16.99
CA ARG A 136 8.91 -2.28 17.68
C ARG A 136 8.30 -1.27 16.72
N TYR A 137 8.87 -1.09 15.54
CA TYR A 137 8.36 -0.15 14.55
C TYR A 137 7.00 -0.60 14.00
N GLY A 138 6.85 -1.87 13.65
CA GLY A 138 5.58 -2.45 13.21
C GLY A 138 4.48 -2.37 14.27
N LEU A 139 4.80 -2.69 15.53
CA LEU A 139 3.85 -2.52 16.65
C LEU A 139 3.45 -1.07 16.83
N ASN A 140 4.42 -0.14 16.77
CA ASN A 140 4.14 1.28 16.85
C ASN A 140 3.23 1.76 15.71
N LEU A 141 3.43 1.29 14.47
CA LEU A 141 2.52 1.59 13.35
C LEU A 141 1.09 1.13 13.62
N ILE A 142 0.92 -0.08 14.15
CA ILE A 142 -0.40 -0.66 14.46
C ILE A 142 -1.07 0.10 15.63
N THR A 143 -0.34 0.40 16.69
CA THR A 143 -0.90 1.06 17.89
C THR A 143 -1.08 2.56 17.72
N CYS A 144 -0.29 3.20 16.86
CA CYS A 144 -0.36 4.63 16.58
C CYS A 144 -1.10 4.96 15.28
N SER A 145 -1.95 4.04 14.78
CA SER A 145 -2.71 4.11 13.51
C SER A 145 -3.77 5.23 13.43
N GLY A 146 -3.50 6.39 14.06
CA GLY A 146 -4.12 7.68 13.78
C GLY A 146 -3.20 8.66 13.03
N VAL A 147 -1.96 8.27 12.68
CA VAL A 147 -1.01 9.12 11.95
C VAL A 147 -0.48 8.36 10.75
N ALA A 148 -0.67 8.92 9.55
CA ALA A 148 -0.02 8.43 8.34
C ALA A 148 1.50 8.61 8.49
N VAL A 149 2.21 7.52 8.78
CA VAL A 149 3.67 7.55 8.92
C VAL A 149 4.26 7.34 7.54
N ASN A 150 4.95 8.34 7.00
CA ASN A 150 5.78 8.24 5.81
C ASN A 150 7.22 7.91 6.30
N PRO A 151 7.79 6.73 5.96
CA PRO A 151 9.15 6.35 6.38
C PRO A 151 10.27 7.16 5.70
N THR A 152 9.99 7.77 4.53
CA THR A 152 10.96 8.55 3.75
C THR A 152 11.14 9.99 4.24
N LEU A 153 10.20 10.53 5.01
CA LEU A 153 10.33 11.82 5.69
C LEU A 153 10.82 11.60 7.13
N GLN A 154 12.10 11.89 7.34
CA GLN A 154 12.81 12.02 8.64
C GLN A 154 12.18 13.01 9.64
N MET A 155 10.91 13.38 9.49
CA MET A 155 10.16 14.22 10.41
C MET A 155 9.13 13.33 11.10
N LEU A 156 9.52 12.79 12.25
CA LEU A 156 8.59 12.39 13.31
C LEU A 156 7.80 13.65 13.74
N THR A 157 6.79 14.06 12.97
CA THR A 157 5.73 14.93 13.49
C THR A 157 4.89 14.06 14.42
N ARG A 158 5.44 13.85 15.63
CA ARG A 158 4.78 13.27 16.79
C ARG A 158 3.59 14.16 17.11
N VAL A 159 2.46 13.93 16.46
CA VAL A 159 1.17 14.38 16.98
C VAL A 159 0.95 13.52 18.21
N PRO A 160 0.88 14.08 19.42
CA PRO A 160 0.63 13.31 20.63
C PRO A 160 -0.83 12.89 20.59
N SER A 161 -1.12 11.82 19.86
CA SER A 161 -2.37 11.09 19.98
C SER A 161 -2.32 10.38 21.33
N ALA A 162 -3.28 10.70 22.20
CA ALA A 162 -3.45 10.14 23.54
C ALA A 162 -3.85 8.63 23.55
N ALA A 163 -3.62 7.92 22.44
CA ALA A 163 -4.03 6.53 22.22
C ALA A 163 -2.86 5.59 21.85
N GLY A 164 -1.63 6.09 21.71
CA GLY A 164 -0.45 5.25 21.57
C GLY A 164 -0.07 4.59 22.90
N LEU A 165 0.45 3.37 22.85
CA LEU A 165 1.06 2.73 24.02
C LEU A 165 2.26 3.55 24.50
N GLU A 166 2.48 3.62 25.81
CA GLU A 166 3.69 4.24 26.34
C GLU A 166 4.93 3.45 25.89
N ASP A 167 6.05 4.14 25.71
CA ASP A 167 7.29 3.50 25.25
C ASP A 167 7.68 2.31 26.13
N GLN A 168 7.41 2.36 27.44
CA GLN A 168 7.67 1.26 28.38
C GLN A 168 6.79 0.03 28.13
N ASP A 169 5.51 0.24 27.80
CA ASP A 169 4.59 -0.85 27.48
C ASP A 169 4.93 -1.48 26.13
N LEU A 170 5.28 -0.65 25.13
CA LEU A 170 5.76 -1.11 23.83
C LEU A 170 7.02 -1.95 23.97
N ASP A 171 8.03 -1.45 24.68
CA ASP A 171 9.29 -2.16 24.89
C ASP A 171 9.06 -3.46 25.68
N GLY A 172 8.11 -3.46 26.63
CA GLY A 172 7.66 -4.64 27.34
C GLY A 172 7.07 -5.71 26.40
N ILE A 173 6.17 -5.32 25.50
CA ILE A 173 5.55 -6.22 24.52
C ILE A 173 6.61 -6.74 23.54
N VAL A 174 7.47 -5.87 23.00
CA VAL A 174 8.55 -6.26 22.07
C VAL A 174 9.43 -7.32 22.72
N ARG A 175 9.83 -7.12 23.98
CA ARG A 175 10.66 -8.10 24.69
C ARG A 175 9.98 -9.46 24.85
N GLU A 176 8.69 -9.49 25.19
CA GLU A 176 7.97 -10.77 25.30
C GLU A 176 7.79 -11.44 23.94
N VAL A 177 7.50 -10.67 22.88
CA VAL A 177 7.41 -11.20 21.50
C VAL A 177 8.75 -11.77 21.07
N VAL A 178 9.83 -11.00 21.15
CA VAL A 178 11.19 -11.44 20.78
C VAL A 178 11.58 -12.70 21.55
N LYS A 179 11.31 -12.77 22.86
CA LYS A 179 11.61 -13.95 23.66
C LYS A 179 10.83 -15.21 23.21
N GLU A 180 9.63 -15.05 22.66
CA GLU A 180 8.84 -16.18 22.15
C GLU A 180 9.29 -16.61 20.75
N VAL A 181 9.64 -15.65 19.88
CA VAL A 181 9.90 -15.91 18.45
C VAL A 181 11.37 -16.10 18.12
N ASP A 182 12.26 -15.42 18.84
CA ASP A 182 13.73 -15.44 18.69
C ASP A 182 14.40 -15.61 20.06
N PRO A 183 14.40 -16.83 20.62
CA PRO A 183 15.03 -17.12 21.90
C PRO A 183 16.56 -17.03 21.85
N ASP A 184 17.17 -17.13 20.66
CA ASP A 184 18.62 -17.15 20.46
C ASP A 184 19.21 -15.74 20.25
N GLY A 185 18.37 -14.75 19.92
CA GLY A 185 18.72 -13.33 19.83
C GLY A 185 19.41 -12.94 18.53
N TYR A 186 19.28 -13.75 17.47
CA TYR A 186 19.89 -13.51 16.17
C TYR A 186 18.97 -12.74 15.21
N GLY A 187 17.72 -12.47 15.62
CA GLY A 187 16.65 -11.97 14.77
C GLY A 187 15.99 -13.07 13.95
N LEU A 188 14.82 -12.76 13.39
CA LEU A 188 14.03 -13.72 12.63
C LEU A 188 14.39 -13.68 11.14
N GLY A 189 15.12 -14.68 10.66
CA GLY A 189 15.30 -14.89 9.23
C GLY A 189 14.04 -15.48 8.58
N TYR A 190 14.02 -15.57 7.25
CA TYR A 190 12.87 -16.06 6.48
C TYR A 190 12.34 -17.43 6.96
N HIS A 191 13.22 -18.37 7.34
CA HIS A 191 12.82 -19.70 7.78
C HIS A 191 12.13 -19.69 9.16
N GLU A 192 12.62 -18.86 10.08
CA GLU A 192 12.01 -18.67 11.40
C GLU A 192 10.69 -17.91 11.27
N PHE A 193 10.66 -16.85 10.46
CA PHE A 193 9.44 -16.12 10.15
C PHE A 193 8.35 -17.03 9.55
N ARG A 194 8.71 -17.90 8.60
CA ARG A 194 7.81 -18.92 8.06
C ARG A 194 7.29 -19.86 9.15
N SER A 195 8.15 -20.27 10.07
CA SER A 195 7.77 -21.14 11.20
C SER A 195 6.81 -20.43 12.15
N VAL A 196 7.03 -19.15 12.44
CA VAL A 196 6.14 -18.30 13.22
C VAL A 196 4.77 -18.15 12.53
N LEU A 197 4.75 -17.84 11.23
CA LEU A 197 3.49 -17.71 10.48
C LEU A 197 2.73 -19.03 10.31
N SER A 198 3.41 -20.18 10.34
CA SER A 198 2.73 -21.48 10.33
C SER A 198 1.83 -21.70 11.56
N ARG A 199 2.14 -21.02 12.68
CA ARG A 199 1.31 -21.00 13.89
C ARG A 199 0.13 -20.01 13.80
N MET A 200 0.12 -19.15 12.78
CA MET A 200 -0.87 -18.10 12.55
C MET A 200 -1.46 -18.18 11.13
N PRO A 201 -2.24 -19.24 10.81
CA PRO A 201 -2.78 -19.44 9.46
C PRO A 201 -3.69 -18.30 8.99
N ASP A 202 -4.34 -17.60 9.92
CA ASP A 202 -5.22 -16.47 9.63
C ASP A 202 -4.47 -15.26 9.07
N PHE A 203 -3.18 -15.11 9.38
CA PHE A 203 -2.38 -13.99 8.90
C PHE A 203 -2.31 -13.97 7.36
N ILE A 204 -1.97 -15.11 6.76
CA ILE A 204 -1.88 -15.21 5.29
C ILE A 204 -3.26 -15.13 4.62
N ASN A 205 -4.30 -15.62 5.29
CA ASN A 205 -5.68 -15.51 4.79
C ASN A 205 -6.18 -14.05 4.78
N ASN A 206 -5.72 -13.24 5.74
CA ASN A 206 -6.00 -11.81 5.82
C ASN A 206 -5.03 -10.95 4.99
N PHE A 207 -3.99 -11.56 4.41
CA PHE A 207 -3.07 -10.91 3.48
C PHE A 207 -3.70 -10.78 2.08
N ARG A 208 -4.78 -10.00 1.99
CA ARG A 208 -5.53 -9.75 0.77
C ARG A 208 -6.15 -8.36 0.77
N MET A 209 -6.30 -7.78 -0.41
CA MET A 209 -7.01 -6.52 -0.63
C MET A 209 -8.02 -6.72 -1.76
N SER A 210 -9.29 -6.93 -1.42
CA SER A 210 -10.34 -7.26 -2.40
C SER A 210 -11.12 -6.05 -2.92
N PHE A 211 -10.74 -4.82 -2.55
CA PHE A 211 -11.53 -3.64 -2.86
C PHE A 211 -11.46 -3.21 -4.34
N TRP A 212 -10.55 -3.82 -5.10
CA TRP A 212 -10.35 -3.55 -6.53
C TRP A 212 -11.13 -4.49 -7.46
N GLU A 213 -11.73 -5.55 -6.91
CA GLU A 213 -12.48 -6.59 -7.65
C GLU A 213 -13.97 -6.23 -7.86
N SER A 214 -14.44 -5.08 -7.34
CA SER A 214 -15.86 -4.65 -7.40
C SER A 214 -16.19 -3.71 -8.56
#